data_AF-A0A838STA5-F1
#
_entry.id   AF-A0A838STA5-F1
#
_cell.length_a   1.000
_cell.length_b   1.000
_cell.length_c   1.000
_cell.angle_alpha   90.00
_cell.angle_beta   90.00
_cell.angle_gamma   90.00
#
_symmetry.space_group_name_H-M   'P 1'
#
loop_
_entity.id
_entity.type
_entity.pdbx_description
1 polymer ?
#
loop_
_entity_poly.entity_id
_entity_poly.type
_entity_poly.pdbx_seq_one_letter_code
_entity_poly.pdbx_strand_id
1 'polypeptide(L)'
;MTTDDPTISTPSTDDGAPTAAPTLATAPQTERDRGQEIILEEFGSLEEFEKAMDATIKEFDDGDIVEGVVVKVDADEVLLDIGYKSEGVIPSRELS
;
A
#
# COMPACT_ATOMS: atom_id res chain seq x y z
N MET A 1 -40.94 -10.02 -22.59
CA MET A 1 -40.36 -8.72 -22.17
C MET A 1 -38.93 -9.01 -21.81
N THR A 2 -38.02 -8.42 -22.59
CA THR A 2 -36.57 -8.68 -22.63
C THR A 2 -35.89 -8.26 -21.32
N THR A 3 -35.02 -9.11 -20.80
CA THR A 3 -34.04 -8.77 -19.76
C THR A 3 -32.96 -7.91 -20.41
N ASP A 4 -32.85 -6.66 -19.97
CA ASP A 4 -31.80 -5.74 -20.39
C ASP A 4 -30.54 -6.08 -19.57
N ASP A 5 -29.51 -6.60 -20.24
CA ASP A 5 -28.19 -6.89 -19.67
C ASP A 5 -27.36 -5.59 -19.70
N PRO A 6 -26.93 -5.05 -18.55
CA PRO A 6 -26.16 -3.81 -18.55
C PRO A 6 -24.75 -4.10 -19.08
N THR A 7 -24.54 -3.81 -20.36
CA THR A 7 -23.22 -3.89 -20.99
C THR A 7 -22.29 -2.87 -20.34
N ILE A 8 -21.42 -3.31 -19.43
CA ILE A 8 -20.26 -2.50 -19.02
C ILE A 8 -19.35 -2.37 -20.25
N SER A 9 -19.37 -1.20 -20.86
CA SER A 9 -18.41 -0.84 -21.91
C SER A 9 -17.11 -0.44 -21.22
N THR A 10 -16.08 -1.30 -21.29
CA THR A 10 -14.72 -0.90 -20.93
C THR A 10 -14.19 0.07 -21.99
N PRO A 11 -13.74 1.29 -21.64
CA PRO A 11 -13.09 2.15 -22.62
C PRO A 11 -11.70 1.61 -22.94
N SER A 12 -11.47 1.26 -24.20
CA SER A 12 -10.13 1.08 -24.75
C SER A 12 -9.49 2.45 -24.94
N THR A 13 -8.34 2.69 -24.30
CA THR A 13 -7.45 3.80 -24.66
C THR A 13 -6.09 3.22 -25.01
N ASP A 14 -5.85 3.18 -26.32
CA ASP A 14 -4.55 3.09 -26.99
C ASP A 14 -4.01 4.52 -27.13
N ASP A 15 -2.78 4.78 -26.68
CA ASP A 15 -1.81 5.70 -27.30
C ASP A 15 -0.62 5.94 -26.36
N GLY A 16 0.60 5.65 -26.85
CA GLY A 16 1.85 5.70 -26.10
C GLY A 16 2.27 7.11 -25.65
N ALA A 17 1.92 7.46 -24.42
CA ALA A 17 2.48 8.56 -23.62
C ALA A 17 3.24 7.97 -22.40
N PRO A 18 4.24 8.65 -21.81
CA PRO A 18 5.06 8.06 -20.75
C PRO A 18 4.18 7.55 -19.62
N THR A 19 4.39 6.30 -19.21
CA THR A 19 3.77 5.65 -18.04
C THR A 19 4.13 6.43 -16.77
N ALA A 20 3.46 7.56 -16.56
CA ALA A 20 3.31 8.15 -15.25
C ALA A 20 2.20 7.35 -14.56
N ALA A 21 2.51 6.70 -13.45
CA ALA A 21 1.50 6.05 -12.63
C ALA A 21 0.35 7.05 -12.38
N PRO A 22 -0.93 6.62 -12.43
CA PRO A 22 -2.04 7.51 -12.12
C PRO A 22 -1.83 8.06 -10.72
N THR A 23 -1.68 9.37 -10.63
CA THR A 23 -1.60 10.10 -9.35
C THR A 23 -2.99 10.63 -9.02
N LEU A 24 -3.24 10.99 -7.76
CA LEU A 24 -4.48 11.68 -7.39
C LEU A 24 -4.71 12.92 -8.28
N ALA A 25 -3.66 13.58 -8.78
CA ALA A 25 -3.71 14.73 -9.67
C ALA A 25 -3.98 14.42 -11.16
N THR A 26 -3.89 13.16 -11.60
CA THR A 26 -4.17 12.72 -12.98
C THR A 26 -5.39 11.80 -13.12
N ALA A 27 -5.99 11.34 -12.03
CA ALA A 27 -7.21 10.53 -12.06
C ALA A 27 -8.43 11.28 -12.69
N PRO A 28 -9.32 10.58 -13.43
CA PRO A 28 -10.61 11.12 -13.88
C PRO A 28 -11.41 11.68 -12.70
N GLN A 29 -12.09 12.82 -12.90
CA GLN A 29 -12.84 13.49 -11.83
C GLN A 29 -13.87 12.57 -11.16
N THR A 30 -14.57 11.74 -11.94
CA THR A 30 -15.55 10.77 -11.44
C THR A 30 -14.96 9.78 -10.42
N GLU A 31 -13.69 9.40 -10.55
CA GLU A 31 -13.03 8.49 -9.62
C GLU A 31 -12.62 9.20 -8.32
N ARG A 32 -12.22 10.47 -8.43
CA ARG A 32 -11.92 11.30 -7.26
C ARG A 32 -13.15 11.56 -6.41
N ASP A 33 -14.26 11.92 -7.05
CA ASP A 33 -15.51 12.22 -6.35
C ASP A 33 -15.99 10.99 -5.58
N ARG A 34 -15.92 9.80 -6.20
CA ARG A 34 -16.21 8.52 -5.53
C ARG A 34 -15.26 8.23 -4.38
N GLY A 35 -13.96 8.46 -4.55
CA GLY A 35 -12.98 8.26 -3.48
C GLY A 35 -13.23 9.17 -2.27
N GLN A 36 -13.60 10.43 -2.51
CA GLN A 36 -13.94 11.39 -1.45
C GLN A 36 -15.23 11.00 -0.72
N GLU A 37 -16.25 10.52 -1.44
CA GLU A 37 -17.49 10.02 -0.85
C GLU A 37 -17.23 8.83 0.09
N ILE A 38 -16.43 7.85 -0.35
CA ILE A 38 -16.04 6.70 0.48
C ILE A 38 -15.29 7.13 1.74
N ILE A 39 -14.36 8.07 1.63
CA ILE A 39 -13.60 8.60 2.78
C ILE A 39 -14.53 9.27 3.79
N LEU A 40 -15.48 10.08 3.32
CA LEU A 40 -16.45 10.74 4.19
C LEU A 40 -17.40 9.74 4.86
N GLU A 41 -17.82 8.69 4.16
CA GLU A 41 -18.70 7.65 4.70
C GLU A 41 -18.02 6.76 5.76
N GLU A 42 -16.76 6.38 5.54
CA GLU A 42 -16.05 5.41 6.39
C GLU A 42 -15.22 6.07 7.50
N PHE A 43 -14.62 7.23 7.22
CA PHE A 43 -13.72 7.92 8.13
C PHE A 43 -14.25 9.28 8.59
N GLY A 44 -15.42 9.74 8.12
CA GLY A 44 -16.06 10.99 8.54
C GLY A 44 -15.42 12.26 7.97
N SER A 45 -14.11 12.26 7.74
CA SER A 45 -13.35 13.37 7.17
C SER A 45 -12.08 12.90 6.48
N LEU A 46 -11.56 13.74 5.57
CA LEU A 46 -10.25 13.50 4.95
C LEU A 46 -9.11 13.51 6.00
N GLU A 47 -9.20 14.39 7.00
CA GLU A 47 -8.22 14.49 8.08
C GLU A 47 -8.15 13.21 8.94
N GLU A 48 -9.29 12.59 9.26
CA GLU A 48 -9.33 11.31 9.97
C GLU A 48 -8.76 10.16 9.14
N PHE A 49 -9.00 10.17 7.83
CA PHE A 49 -8.41 9.20 6.92
C PHE A 49 -6.89 9.34 6.81
N GLU A 50 -6.38 10.57 6.65
CA GLU A 50 -4.94 10.84 6.64
C GLU A 50 -4.28 10.36 7.95
N LYS A 51 -4.90 10.69 9.09
CA LYS A 51 -4.42 10.24 10.40
C LYS A 51 -4.45 8.72 10.57
N ALA A 52 -5.49 8.06 10.05
CA ALA A 52 -5.59 6.60 10.07
C ALA A 52 -4.52 5.95 9.18
N MET A 53 -4.23 6.53 8.01
CA MET A 53 -3.14 6.08 7.15
C MET A 53 -1.78 6.25 7.83
N ASP A 54 -1.50 7.43 8.38
CA ASP A 54 -0.26 7.70 9.11
C ASP A 54 -0.09 6.76 10.31
N ALA A 55 -1.17 6.45 11.03
CA ALA A 55 -1.13 5.51 12.16
C ALA A 55 -0.83 4.06 11.74
N THR A 56 -1.10 3.69 10.48
CA THR A 56 -0.77 2.36 9.94
C THR A 56 0.64 2.25 9.38
N ILE A 57 1.29 3.37 9.09
CA ILE A 57 2.69 3.40 8.65
C ILE A 57 3.57 3.39 9.89
N LYS A 58 4.16 2.24 10.19
CA LYS A 58 5.15 2.11 11.26
C LYS A 58 6.49 2.57 10.72
N GLU A 59 6.91 3.77 11.10
CA GLU A 59 8.27 4.25 10.85
C GLU A 59 9.22 3.60 11.87
N PHE A 60 10.39 3.17 11.40
CA PHE A 60 11.46 2.63 12.22
C PHE A 60 12.68 3.53 12.03
N ASP A 61 13.23 4.00 13.13
CA ASP A 61 14.46 4.79 13.16
C ASP A 61 15.66 3.91 13.57
N ASP A 62 16.86 4.39 13.24
CA ASP A 62 18.11 3.75 13.67
C ASP A 62 18.16 3.65 15.21
N GLY A 63 18.20 2.41 15.73
CA GLY A 63 18.24 2.13 17.17
C GLY A 63 16.90 1.67 17.76
N ASP A 64 15.84 1.60 16.97
CA ASP A 64 14.57 1.02 17.41
C ASP A 64 14.67 -0.49 17.64
N ILE A 65 14.12 -0.95 18.77
CA ILE A 65 14.02 -2.38 19.09
C ILE A 65 12.69 -2.91 18.57
N VAL A 66 12.78 -3.95 17.75
CA VAL A 66 11.62 -4.57 17.10
C VAL A 66 11.55 -6.05 17.43
N GLU A 67 10.33 -6.56 17.58
CA GLU A 67 10.08 -8.00 17.69
C GLU A 67 9.85 -8.58 16.30
N GLY A 68 10.44 -9.75 16.03
CA GLY A 68 10.34 -10.42 14.73
C GLY A 68 10.48 -11.92 14.86
N VAL A 69 10.08 -12.63 13.81
CA VAL A 69 10.14 -14.08 13.69
C VAL A 69 11.30 -14.48 12.79
N VAL A 70 12.14 -15.42 13.23
CA VAL A 70 13.19 -15.99 12.39
C VAL A 70 12.55 -16.88 11.32
N VAL A 71 12.65 -16.47 10.07
CA VAL A 71 12.10 -17.22 8.93
C VAL A 71 13.14 -18.10 8.26
N LYS A 72 14.43 -17.73 8.33
CA LYS A 72 15.52 -18.51 7.75
C LYS A 72 16.85 -18.30 8.50
N VAL A 73 17.66 -19.33 8.55
CA VAL A 73 19.04 -19.29 9.05
C VAL A 73 19.96 -19.86 7.97
N ASP A 74 20.89 -19.05 7.48
CA ASP A 74 21.98 -19.45 6.60
C ASP A 74 23.32 -19.43 7.37
N ALA A 75 24.41 -19.85 6.72
CA ALA A 75 25.71 -19.95 7.37
C ALA A 75 26.27 -18.58 7.80
N ASP A 76 26.00 -17.53 7.02
CA ASP A 76 26.57 -16.20 7.21
C ASP A 76 25.56 -15.18 7.77
N GLU A 77 24.26 -15.46 7.65
CA GLU A 77 23.17 -14.52 7.97
C GLU A 77 21.88 -15.22 8.44
N VAL A 78 21.06 -14.47 9.19
CA VAL A 78 19.73 -14.87 9.64
C VAL A 78 18.71 -13.88 9.07
N LEU A 79 17.62 -14.40 8.50
CA LEU A 79 16.50 -13.61 8.00
C LEU A 79 15.41 -13.52 9.06
N LEU A 80 15.01 -12.29 9.38
CA LEU A 80 13.99 -11.97 10.38
C LEU A 80 12.80 -11.28 9.70
N ASP A 81 11.60 -11.82 9.88
CA ASP A 81 10.36 -11.18 9.48
C ASP A 81 9.80 -10.36 10.65
N ILE A 82 9.67 -9.05 10.47
CA ILE A 82 9.10 -8.11 11.44
C ILE A 82 7.68 -7.68 11.07
N GLY A 83 7.03 -8.38 10.13
CA GLY A 83 5.70 -8.06 9.64
C GLY A 83 5.66 -6.85 8.71
N TYR A 84 6.72 -6.62 7.93
CA TYR A 84 6.82 -5.48 7.02
C TYR A 84 7.20 -5.86 5.58
N LYS A 85 7.43 -4.86 4.71
CA LYS A 85 7.60 -5.03 3.27
C LYS A 85 8.83 -5.88 2.87
N SER A 86 9.84 -5.95 3.73
CA SER A 86 11.07 -6.68 3.49
C SER A 86 11.53 -7.41 4.75
N GLU A 87 12.17 -8.55 4.57
CA GLU A 87 12.84 -9.30 5.64
C GLU A 87 14.13 -8.57 6.07
N GLY A 88 14.40 -8.56 7.38
CA GLY A 88 15.64 -8.05 7.96
C GLY A 88 16.76 -9.10 7.90
N VAL A 89 18.01 -8.64 7.74
CA VAL A 89 19.20 -9.51 7.66
C VAL A 89 20.09 -9.25 8.88
N ILE A 90 20.36 -10.28 9.67
CA ILE A 90 21.32 -10.21 10.80
C ILE A 90 22.57 -11.02 10.42
N PRO A 91 23.73 -10.38 10.23
CA PRO A 91 24.99 -11.08 9.99
C PRO A 91 25.42 -11.88 11.21
N SER A 92 26.02 -13.06 11.00
CA SER A 92 26.57 -13.93 12.05
C SER A 92 27.56 -13.24 12.99
N ARG A 93 28.21 -12.15 12.54
CA ARG A 93 29.16 -11.34 13.32
C ARG A 93 28.50 -10.48 14.40
N GLU A 94 27.19 -10.27 14.33
CA GLU A 94 26.43 -9.45 15.27
C GLU A 94 25.70 -10.28 16.35
N LEU A 95 25.84 -11.62 16.32
CA LEU A 95 25.16 -12.56 17.23
C LEU A 95 25.99 -12.93 18.49
N SER A 96 26.93 -12.09 18.92
CA SER A 96 27.89 -12.40 20.01
C SER A 96 27.45 -11.98 21.40
#